data_AF-A0A932V2Z4-F1
#
_entry.id   AF-A0A932V2Z4-F1
#
_cell.length_a   1.000
_cell.length_b   1.000
_cell.length_c   1.000
_cell.angle_alpha   90.00
_cell.angle_beta   90.00
_cell.angle_gamma   90.00
#
_symmetry.space_group_name_H-M   'P 1'
#
loop_
_entity.id
_entity.type
_entity.pdbx_description
1 polymer ?
#
loop_
_entity_poly.entity_id
_entity_poly.type
_entity_poly.pdbx_seq_one_letter_code
_entity_poly.pdbx_strand_id
1 'polypeptide(L)'
;MEVPMRRWFPFTLGLIGLLGLMLCGGGSGGSSDEDKKPKPVSVAISPASVSVLVNGTQAFTATVTGSSNTAVTWKVSETGGGAVSASGLYAAPATAGTY
;
A
#
# COMPACT_ATOMS: atom_id res chain seq x y z
N MET A 1 -15.84 30.26 10.73
CA MET A 1 -16.33 29.30 9.71
C MET A 1 -15.25 29.13 8.66
N GLU A 2 -14.48 28.05 8.74
CA GLU A 2 -13.47 27.70 7.73
C GLU A 2 -13.99 26.53 6.89
N VAL A 3 -13.83 26.70 5.59
CA VAL A 3 -14.47 25.98 4.49
C VAL A 3 -13.58 24.77 4.09
N PRO A 4 -14.06 23.81 3.28
CA PRO A 4 -13.92 22.37 3.49
C PRO A 4 -12.65 21.80 2.83
N MET A 5 -11.96 20.87 3.51
CA MET A 5 -10.90 20.07 2.88
C MET A 5 -11.51 19.00 1.96
N ARG A 6 -11.92 19.44 0.77
CA ARG A 6 -12.17 18.61 -0.40
C ARG A 6 -11.47 19.26 -1.59
N ARG A 7 -10.18 18.99 -1.79
CA ARG A 7 -9.56 19.29 -3.11
C ARG A 7 -8.25 18.57 -3.39
N TRP A 8 -8.27 17.26 -3.58
CA TRP A 8 -7.29 16.59 -4.45
C TRP A 8 -7.98 15.42 -5.19
N PHE A 9 -8.78 15.76 -6.19
CA PHE A 9 -9.16 14.89 -7.31
C PHE A 9 -8.97 15.77 -8.57
N PRO A 10 -8.79 15.25 -9.81
CA PRO A 10 -8.26 13.96 -10.28
C PRO A 10 -7.35 14.09 -11.56
N PHE A 11 -6.65 13.00 -11.97
CA PHE A 11 -6.16 12.67 -13.33
C PHE A 11 -5.21 13.64 -14.11
N THR A 12 -3.95 13.24 -14.36
CA THR A 12 -3.34 12.99 -15.70
C THR A 12 -1.79 12.91 -15.64
N LEU A 13 -1.24 11.72 -15.87
CA LEU A 13 -0.19 11.56 -16.88
C LEU A 13 -0.45 10.22 -17.58
N GLY A 14 -1.03 10.32 -18.77
CA GLY A 14 -1.06 9.23 -19.72
C GLY A 14 0.24 9.14 -20.52
N LEU A 15 0.44 7.95 -21.09
CA LEU A 15 1.05 7.69 -22.40
C LEU A 15 2.58 7.81 -22.55
N ILE A 16 3.25 6.66 -22.45
CA ILE A 16 4.30 6.28 -23.41
C ILE A 16 3.94 4.90 -23.95
N GLY A 17 3.35 4.89 -25.14
CA GLY A 17 3.48 3.75 -26.04
C GLY A 17 4.89 3.76 -26.61
N LEU A 18 5.51 2.60 -26.67
CA LEU A 18 6.62 2.37 -27.60
C LEU A 18 6.48 0.95 -28.17
N LEU A 19 5.96 0.95 -29.39
CA LEU A 19 6.05 -0.12 -30.36
C LEU A 19 7.54 -0.43 -30.60
N GLY A 20 7.94 -1.67 -30.29
CA GLY A 20 9.22 -2.25 -30.71
C GLY A 20 8.96 -3.61 -31.35
N LEU A 21 8.58 -3.61 -32.63
CA LEU A 21 8.61 -4.79 -33.50
C LEU A 21 10.02 -4.94 -34.06
N MET A 22 10.86 -5.72 -33.39
CA MET A 22 12.09 -6.31 -33.90
C MET A 22 12.58 -7.26 -32.80
N LEU A 23 13.03 -8.48 -33.00
CA LEU A 23 13.53 -9.16 -34.18
C LEU A 23 13.69 -10.64 -33.77
N CYS A 24 13.75 -11.52 -34.76
CA CYS A 24 14.11 -12.93 -34.66
C CYS A 24 15.33 -13.23 -33.77
N GLY A 25 15.27 -14.36 -33.04
CA GLY A 25 16.40 -15.02 -32.36
C GLY A 25 15.86 -15.81 -31.16
N GLY A 26 15.77 -17.13 -31.11
CA GLY A 26 16.63 -18.15 -31.71
C GLY A 26 17.63 -18.64 -30.66
N GLY A 27 17.45 -19.88 -30.18
CA GLY A 27 18.42 -20.62 -29.36
C GLY A 27 18.12 -20.58 -27.86
N SER A 28 17.66 -21.65 -27.21
CA SER A 28 18.31 -22.95 -26.95
C SER A 28 18.97 -22.97 -25.57
N GLY A 29 18.42 -23.85 -24.71
CA GLY A 29 19.18 -24.70 -23.79
C GLY A 29 19.97 -24.02 -22.66
N GLY A 30 19.46 -24.16 -21.44
CA GLY A 30 20.24 -23.89 -20.24
C GLY A 30 19.45 -24.15 -18.97
N SER A 31 19.26 -25.43 -18.61
CA SER A 31 18.93 -25.80 -17.23
C SER A 31 20.15 -25.52 -16.36
N SER A 32 20.14 -24.39 -15.66
CA SER A 32 20.93 -24.20 -14.46
C SER A 32 19.98 -23.79 -13.35
N ASP A 33 19.71 -24.73 -12.46
CA ASP A 33 18.92 -24.63 -11.22
C ASP A 33 19.47 -23.58 -10.22
N GLU A 34 19.57 -22.32 -10.65
CA GLU A 34 20.02 -21.15 -9.86
C GLU A 34 18.99 -19.99 -9.86
N ASP A 35 17.85 -20.13 -10.54
CA ASP A 35 16.89 -19.02 -10.74
C ASP A 35 15.46 -19.38 -10.27
N LYS A 36 15.35 -19.91 -9.05
CA LYS A 36 14.05 -20.23 -8.43
C LYS A 36 14.01 -19.93 -6.94
N LYS A 37 14.82 -18.99 -6.44
CA LYS A 37 14.65 -18.50 -5.07
C LYS A 37 13.40 -17.62 -5.04
N PRO A 38 12.39 -17.93 -4.21
CA PRO A 38 11.19 -17.09 -4.12
C PRO A 38 11.60 -15.66 -3.75
N LYS A 39 11.09 -14.67 -4.50
CA LYS A 39 11.27 -13.26 -4.15
C LYS A 39 10.65 -13.05 -2.76
N PRO A 40 11.40 -12.49 -1.78
CA PRO A 40 10.83 -12.26 -0.46
C PRO A 40 9.67 -11.28 -0.57
N VAL A 41 8.56 -11.61 0.08
CA VAL A 41 7.42 -10.70 0.21
C VAL A 41 7.73 -9.67 1.28
N SER A 42 7.54 -8.40 0.97
CA SER A 42 7.74 -7.29 1.91
C SER A 42 6.51 -6.39 1.93
N VAL A 43 6.14 -5.93 3.12
CA VAL A 43 5.01 -5.02 3.35
C VAL A 43 5.51 -3.81 4.12
N ALA A 44 5.24 -2.61 3.61
CA ALA A 44 5.57 -1.34 4.27
C ALA A 44 4.32 -0.50 4.48
N ILE A 45 4.19 0.13 5.65
CA ILE A 45 3.05 0.98 6.01
C ILE A 45 3.52 2.44 6.14
N SER A 46 2.72 3.37 5.64
CA SER A 46 2.94 4.81 5.77
C SER A 46 1.66 5.54 6.17
N PRO A 47 1.71 6.46 7.15
CA PRO A 47 2.86 6.75 8.03
C PRO A 47 3.16 5.57 8.99
N ALA A 48 4.42 5.42 9.43
CA ALA A 48 4.80 4.32 10.33
C ALA A 48 4.35 4.55 11.78
N SER A 49 4.30 5.81 12.21
CA SER A 49 3.79 6.23 13.51
C SER A 49 3.20 7.63 13.40
N VAL A 50 2.15 7.89 14.17
CA VAL A 50 1.45 9.18 14.21
C VAL A 50 0.86 9.42 15.59
N SER A 51 0.63 10.69 15.92
CA SER A 51 -0.23 11.09 17.04
C SER A 51 -1.55 11.60 16.47
N VAL A 52 -2.65 10.93 16.81
CA VAL A 52 -4.00 11.28 16.34
C VAL A 52 -4.80 11.84 17.51
N LEU A 53 -5.54 12.91 17.29
CA LEU A 53 -6.47 13.45 18.29
C LEU A 53 -7.56 12.42 18.60
N VAL A 54 -8.09 12.43 19.82
CA VAL A 54 -9.25 11.61 20.19
C VAL A 54 -10.42 11.89 19.25
N ASN A 55 -11.16 10.84 18.86
CA ASN A 55 -12.18 10.88 17.80
C ASN A 55 -11.68 11.38 16.42
N GLY A 56 -10.36 11.54 16.25
CA GLY A 56 -9.73 11.89 14.99
C GLY A 56 -9.64 10.70 14.04
N THR A 57 -9.22 10.98 12.81
CA THR A 57 -8.96 9.95 11.81
C THR A 57 -7.59 10.11 11.19
N GLN A 58 -6.98 9.00 10.79
CA GLN A 58 -5.71 8.96 10.08
C GLN A 58 -5.77 7.92 8.97
N ALA A 59 -5.34 8.29 7.77
CA ALA A 59 -5.18 7.33 6.68
C ALA A 59 -3.81 6.65 6.75
N PHE A 60 -3.80 5.33 6.64
CA PHE A 60 -2.62 4.50 6.46
C PHE A 60 -2.65 3.84 5.09
N THR A 61 -1.48 3.77 4.46
CA THR A 61 -1.28 3.10 3.17
C THR A 61 -0.29 1.96 3.35
N ALA A 62 -0.57 0.80 2.76
CA ALA A 62 0.33 -0.34 2.75
C ALA A 62 0.82 -0.60 1.32
N THR A 63 2.13 -0.84 1.17
CA THR A 63 2.77 -1.23 -0.08
C THR A 63 3.27 -2.67 0.05
N VAL A 64 2.76 -3.57 -0.79
CA VAL A 64 3.18 -4.98 -0.84
C VAL A 64 4.07 -5.18 -2.06
N THR A 65 5.25 -5.76 -1.87
CA THR A 65 6.19 -6.08 -2.95
C THR A 65 6.61 -7.55 -2.88
N GLY A 66 7.06 -8.11 -4.01
CA GLY A 66 7.51 -9.50 -4.07
C GLY A 66 6.41 -10.55 -4.17
N SER A 67 5.15 -10.12 -4.29
CA SER A 67 3.97 -10.98 -4.48
C SER A 67 3.10 -10.44 -5.62
N SER A 68 2.43 -11.33 -6.34
CA SER A 68 1.36 -10.95 -7.28
C SER A 68 0.05 -10.60 -6.58
N ASN A 69 -0.15 -11.12 -5.36
CA ASN A 69 -1.25 -10.74 -4.49
C ASN A 69 -0.81 -9.59 -3.58
N THR A 70 -1.43 -8.43 -3.76
CA THR A 70 -1.18 -7.20 -3.01
C THR A 70 -2.36 -6.81 -2.10
N ALA A 71 -3.30 -7.72 -1.87
CA ALA A 71 -4.42 -7.47 -0.97
C ALA A 71 -3.95 -7.29 0.49
N VAL A 72 -4.52 -6.29 1.17
CA VAL A 72 -4.18 -5.95 2.55
C VAL A 72 -5.43 -5.97 3.41
N THR A 73 -5.33 -6.61 4.57
CA THR A 73 -6.38 -6.62 5.59
C THR A 73 -5.89 -5.81 6.79
N TRP A 74 -6.68 -4.84 7.21
CA TRP A 74 -6.35 -3.95 8.32
C TRP A 74 -7.05 -4.39 9.61
N LYS A 75 -6.32 -4.32 10.73
CA LYS A 75 -6.87 -4.50 12.08
C LYS A 75 -6.12 -3.62 13.07
N VAL A 76 -6.81 -3.16 14.11
CA VAL A 76 -6.20 -2.58 15.31
C VAL A 76 -5.97 -3.73 16.29
N SER A 77 -4.73 -3.91 16.73
CA SER A 77 -4.37 -5.00 17.66
C SER A 77 -4.83 -4.68 19.09
N GLU A 78 -4.72 -3.42 19.48
CA GLU A 78 -4.96 -3.00 20.85
C GLU A 78 -6.45 -2.93 21.20
N THR A 79 -6.78 -3.45 22.37
CA THR A 79 -8.15 -3.43 22.87
C THR A 79 -8.54 -2.00 23.23
N GLY A 80 -9.63 -1.51 22.65
CA GLY A 80 -10.07 -0.12 22.84
C GLY A 80 -9.24 0.91 22.07
N GLY A 81 -8.29 0.48 21.23
CA GLY A 81 -7.44 1.36 20.41
C GLY A 81 -8.11 1.96 19.19
N GLY A 82 -9.44 1.91 19.07
CA GLY A 82 -10.20 2.46 17.95
C GLY A 82 -10.59 1.41 16.90
N ALA A 83 -10.80 1.87 15.66
CA ALA A 83 -11.20 1.03 14.54
C ALA A 83 -10.45 1.41 13.27
N VAL A 84 -10.26 0.46 12.35
CA VAL A 84 -9.65 0.72 11.03
C VAL A 84 -10.54 0.14 9.93
N SER A 85 -10.74 0.90 8.87
CA SER A 85 -11.51 0.46 7.70
C SER A 85 -10.69 -0.48 6.80
N ALA A 86 -11.36 -1.17 5.88
CA ALA A 86 -10.70 -1.98 4.85
C ALA A 86 -9.79 -1.15 3.92
N SER A 87 -10.00 0.16 3.83
CA SER A 87 -9.17 1.07 3.03
C SER A 87 -7.99 1.66 3.82
N GLY A 88 -7.76 1.23 5.06
CA GLY A 88 -6.68 1.75 5.91
C GLY A 88 -6.99 3.08 6.61
N LEU A 89 -8.27 3.48 6.69
CA LEU A 89 -8.65 4.67 7.46
C LEU A 89 -8.84 4.28 8.92
N TYR A 90 -7.91 4.71 9.78
CA TYR A 90 -7.98 4.57 11.22
C TYR A 90 -8.86 5.66 11.84
N ALA A 91 -9.68 5.27 12.81
CA ALA A 91 -10.50 6.14 13.65
C ALA A 91 -10.08 5.94 15.11
N ALA A 92 -9.54 6.99 15.70
CA ALA A 92 -9.08 6.99 17.09
C ALA A 92 -10.26 6.89 18.07
N PRO A 93 -10.08 6.21 19.21
CA PRO A 93 -11.10 6.16 20.24
C PRO A 93 -11.30 7.53 20.91
N ALA A 94 -12.37 7.65 21.71
CA ALA A 94 -12.62 8.85 22.51
C ALA A 94 -11.66 8.99 23.71
N THR A 95 -10.95 7.93 24.06
CA THR A 95 -10.00 7.88 25.17
C THR A 95 -8.58 8.09 24.65
N ALA A 96 -7.84 9.02 25.27
CA ALA A 96 -6.43 9.19 24.94
C ALA A 96 -5.61 8.00 25.45
N GLY A 97 -4.68 7.52 24.62
CA GLY A 97 -3.81 6.40 24.94
C GLY A 97 -2.77 6.15 23.85
N THR A 98 -1.78 5.31 24.15
CA THR A 98 -0.85 4.76 23.16
C THR A 98 -1.34 3.37 22.79
N TYR A 99 -1.54 3.16 21.50
CA TYR A 99 -2.07 1.94 20.90
C TYR A 99 -1.21 1.50 19.71
#